data_AF-A0AAP9DQF3-F1
#
_entry.id   AF-A0AAP9DQF3-F1
#
_cell.length_a   1.000
_cell.length_b   1.000
_cell.length_c   1.000
_cell.angle_alpha   90.00
_cell.angle_beta   90.00
_cell.angle_gamma   90.00
#
_symmetry.space_group_name_H-M   'P 1'
#
loop_
_entity.id
_entity.type
_entity.pdbx_description
1 polymer ?
#
loop_
_entity_poly.entity_id
_entity_poly.type
_entity_poly.pdbx_seq_one_letter_code
_entity_poly.pdbx_strand_id
1 'polypeptide(L)'
;MIELPRGRYDLLFVSGDSASPSYTAIEIEGQCVWQPERPLRTGEFATDIVPIAQRRDGCAAIRFSAGKGLPWRVNVLIVNKNYPYL
;
A
#
# COMPACT_ATOMS: atom_id res chain seq x y z
N MET A 1 -6.67 -8.23 5.40
CA MET A 1 -7.54 -8.38 4.22
C MET A 1 -8.59 -7.29 4.26
N ILE A 2 -9.04 -6.79 3.12
CA ILE A 2 -10.08 -5.76 3.04
C ILE A 2 -11.18 -6.28 2.11
N GLU A 3 -12.42 -6.25 2.55
CA GLU A 3 -13.58 -6.59 1.71
C GLU A 3 -13.85 -5.45 0.74
N LEU A 4 -13.83 -5.75 -0.56
CA LEU A 4 -14.06 -4.83 -1.65
C LEU A 4 -15.06 -5.44 -2.62
N PRO A 5 -16.18 -4.75 -2.93
CA PRO A 5 -17.00 -5.11 -4.07
C PRO A 5 -16.18 -5.11 -5.36
N ARG A 6 -16.67 -5.79 -6.40
CA ARG A 6 -16.10 -5.71 -7.74
C ARG A 6 -16.00 -4.25 -8.18
N GLY A 7 -14.86 -3.90 -8.77
CA GLY A 7 -14.59 -2.55 -9.22
C GLY A 7 -13.10 -2.26 -9.40
N ARG A 8 -12.82 -1.04 -9.84
CA ARG A 8 -11.48 -0.48 -9.82
C ARG A 8 -11.36 0.41 -8.60
N TYR A 9 -10.19 0.39 -7.97
CA TYR A 9 -9.89 1.16 -6.79
C TYR A 9 -8.51 1.79 -6.94
N ASP A 10 -8.30 2.90 -6.26
CA ASP A 10 -6.97 3.46 -6.03
C ASP A 10 -6.60 3.25 -4.56
N LEU A 11 -5.45 2.63 -4.33
CA LEU A 11 -4.86 2.46 -3.02
C LEU A 11 -3.80 3.54 -2.82
N LEU A 12 -4.14 4.56 -2.04
CA LEU A 12 -3.16 5.54 -1.58
C LEU A 12 -2.58 5.08 -0.24
N PHE A 13 -1.27 5.20 -0.07
CA PHE A 13 -0.62 4.92 1.20
C PHE A 13 0.47 5.92 1.53
N VAL A 14 0.77 6.03 2.82
CA VAL A 14 1.93 6.77 3.34
C VAL A 14 2.74 5.84 4.24
N SER A 15 4.00 5.65 3.90
CA SER A 15 4.97 4.82 4.63
C SER A 15 6.11 5.69 5.15
N GLY A 16 6.69 5.34 6.28
CA GLY A 16 7.78 6.09 6.91
C GLY A 16 7.58 6.22 8.42
N ASP A 17 8.57 6.76 9.11
CA ASP A 17 8.51 6.99 10.55
C ASP A 17 9.35 8.20 10.96
N SER A 18 8.80 9.01 11.86
CA SER A 18 9.47 10.19 12.39
C SER A 18 10.55 9.85 13.42
N ALA A 19 10.49 8.67 14.05
CA ALA A 19 11.40 8.30 15.13
C ALA A 19 12.54 7.36 14.70
N SER A 20 12.34 6.55 13.66
CA SER A 20 13.31 5.53 13.24
C SER A 20 13.33 5.34 11.71
N PRO A 21 14.45 4.87 11.13
CA PRO A 21 14.48 4.46 9.73
C PRO A 21 13.55 3.27 9.51
N SER A 22 12.97 3.17 8.31
CA SER A 22 12.00 2.12 7.98
C SER A 22 12.11 1.64 6.54
N TYR A 23 11.60 0.45 6.29
CA TYR A 23 11.44 -0.10 4.95
C TYR A 23 10.14 -0.89 4.90
N THR A 24 9.22 -0.46 4.05
CA THR A 24 7.92 -1.11 3.85
C THR A 24 7.80 -1.49 2.39
N ALA A 25 7.71 -2.78 2.08
CA ALA A 25 7.19 -3.24 0.81
C ALA A 25 5.71 -3.61 0.95
N ILE A 26 4.91 -3.20 -0.01
CA ILE A 26 3.45 -3.36 -0.05
C ILE A 26 3.12 -4.25 -1.25
N GLU A 27 2.60 -5.44 -0.97
CA GLU A 27 2.10 -6.35 -1.99
C GLU A 27 0.57 -6.34 -1.98
N ILE A 28 -0.02 -6.11 -3.15
CA ILE A 28 -1.41 -6.42 -3.43
C ILE A 28 -1.41 -7.76 -4.15
N GLU A 29 -1.85 -8.81 -3.45
CA GLU A 29 -1.68 -10.19 -3.90
C GLU A 29 -2.22 -10.41 -5.31
N GLY A 30 -1.34 -10.89 -6.20
CA GLY A 30 -1.66 -11.17 -7.60
C GLY A 30 -1.81 -9.95 -8.51
N GLN A 31 -1.45 -8.75 -8.06
CA GLN A 31 -1.60 -7.52 -8.85
C GLN A 31 -0.35 -6.66 -8.92
N CYS A 32 0.21 -6.25 -7.77
CA CYS A 32 1.31 -5.30 -7.74
C CYS A 32 2.15 -5.47 -6.47
N VAL A 33 3.45 -5.21 -6.60
CA VAL A 33 4.36 -5.02 -5.47
C VAL A 33 4.94 -3.62 -5.60
N TRP A 34 4.74 -2.81 -4.57
CA TRP A 34 5.39 -1.53 -4.41
C TRP A 34 6.46 -1.63 -3.32
N GLN A 35 7.59 -0.98 -3.54
CA GLN A 35 8.65 -0.85 -2.55
C GLN A 35 9.45 0.42 -2.82
N PRO A 36 10.00 1.06 -1.78
CA PRO A 36 10.89 2.20 -1.97
C PRO A 36 12.23 1.75 -2.57
N GLU A 37 12.87 2.61 -3.36
CA GLU A 37 14.17 2.33 -3.98
C GLU A 37 15.27 2.06 -2.94
N ARG A 38 15.14 2.66 -1.76
CA ARG A 38 16.05 2.53 -0.61
C ARG A 38 15.27 2.58 0.70
N PRO A 39 15.87 2.13 1.81
CA PRO A 39 15.37 2.46 3.14
C PRO A 39 15.10 3.95 3.32
N LEU A 40 13.97 4.24 3.95
CA LEU A 40 13.61 5.59 4.39
C LEU A 40 14.36 5.90 5.67
N ARG A 41 15.00 7.07 5.71
CA ARG A 41 15.67 7.58 6.91
C ARG A 41 14.63 8.08 7.92
N THR A 42 15.06 8.30 9.16
CA THR A 42 14.23 8.94 10.17
C THR A 42 13.67 10.27 9.65
N GLY A 43 12.35 10.44 9.74
CA GLY A 43 11.64 11.62 9.25
C GLY A 43 11.35 11.63 7.75
N GLU A 44 11.83 10.66 6.98
CA GLU A 44 11.45 10.50 5.58
C GLU A 44 10.16 9.68 5.45
N PHE A 45 9.33 10.10 4.49
CA PHE A 45 8.09 9.43 4.14
C PHE A 45 8.04 9.19 2.64
N ALA A 46 7.47 8.06 2.25
CA ALA A 46 7.11 7.74 0.89
C ALA A 46 5.59 7.67 0.77
N THR A 47 5.08 8.15 -0.35
CA THR A 47 3.66 8.10 -0.69
C THR A 47 3.52 7.68 -2.14
N ASP A 48 2.51 6.87 -2.42
CA ASP A 48 2.16 6.49 -3.78
C ASP A 48 0.68 6.12 -3.87
N ILE A 49 0.19 6.01 -5.11
CA ILE A 49 -1.15 5.56 -5.44
C ILE A 49 -1.03 4.37 -6.39
N VAL A 50 -1.48 3.20 -5.93
CA VAL A 50 -1.45 1.98 -6.73
C VAL A 50 -2.86 1.59 -7.13
N PRO A 51 -3.14 1.40 -8.44
CA PRO A 51 -4.45 0.95 -8.89
C PRO A 51 -4.68 -0.53 -8.56
N ILE A 52 -5.89 -0.86 -8.13
CA ILE A 52 -6.35 -2.22 -7.83
C ILE A 52 -7.56 -2.54 -8.70
N ALA A 53 -7.49 -3.67 -9.40
CA ALA A 53 -8.59 -4.22 -10.19
C ALA A 53 -9.23 -5.41 -9.46
N GLN A 54 -10.28 -5.15 -8.68
CA GLN A 54 -11.05 -6.19 -8.00
C GLN A 54 -12.03 -6.84 -8.99
N ARG A 55 -11.68 -8.04 -9.47
CA ARG A 55 -12.43 -8.73 -10.55
C ARG A 55 -13.78 -9.31 -10.11
N ARG A 56 -13.94 -9.61 -8.83
CA ARG A 56 -15.16 -10.18 -8.22
C ARG A 56 -15.34 -9.62 -6.81
N ASP A 57 -16.57 -9.63 -6.30
CA ASP A 57 -16.82 -9.29 -4.90
C ASP A 57 -15.99 -10.22 -3.99
N GLY A 58 -15.40 -9.67 -2.93
CA GLY A 58 -14.64 -10.45 -1.97
C GLY A 58 -13.49 -9.66 -1.33
N CYS A 59 -12.48 -10.39 -0.86
CA CYS A 59 -11.34 -9.78 -0.18
C CYS A 59 -10.19 -9.44 -1.15
N ALA A 60 -9.62 -8.25 -0.99
CA ALA A 60 -8.28 -7.94 -1.45
C ALA A 60 -7.28 -8.22 -0.31
N ALA A 61 -6.22 -8.97 -0.62
CA ALA A 61 -5.13 -9.23 0.31
C ALA A 61 -3.99 -8.23 0.07
N ILE A 62 -3.79 -7.34 1.04
CA ILE A 62 -2.67 -6.40 1.08
C ILE A 62 -1.71 -6.92 2.15
N ARG A 63 -0.45 -7.13 1.77
CA ARG A 63 0.61 -7.62 2.64
C ARG A 63 1.68 -6.55 2.80
N PHE A 64 2.10 -6.33 4.03
CA PHE A 64 3.22 -5.45 4.37
C PHE A 64 4.41 -6.31 4.77
N SER A 65 5.57 -6.00 4.23
CA SER A 65 6.81 -6.69 4.58
C SER A 65 7.92 -5.70 4.91
N ALA A 66 8.74 -6.09 5.88
CA ALA A 66 9.90 -5.36 6.35
C ALA A 66 11.12 -5.65 5.47
N GLY A 67 12.01 -4.67 5.35
CA GLY A 67 13.36 -4.87 4.81
C GLY A 67 14.28 -5.54 5.83
N LYS A 68 15.40 -6.12 5.39
CA LYS A 68 16.37 -6.77 6.30
C LYS A 68 16.81 -5.81 7.42
N GLY A 69 16.44 -6.14 8.66
CA GLY A 69 16.82 -5.39 9.86
C GLY A 69 16.09 -4.06 10.08
N LEU A 70 15.07 -3.74 9.28
CA LEU A 70 14.31 -2.49 9.41
C LEU A 70 12.81 -2.79 9.58
N PRO A 71 12.10 -2.06 10.46
CA PRO A 71 10.66 -2.25 10.61
C PRO A 71 9.91 -1.74 9.37
N TRP A 72 8.78 -2.37 9.08
CA TRP A 72 7.77 -1.79 8.19
C TRP A 72 6.91 -0.78 8.98
N ARG A 73 6.51 0.31 8.31
CA ARG A 73 5.73 1.41 8.89
C ARG A 73 4.75 1.96 7.85
N VAL A 74 3.45 1.79 8.11
CA VAL A 74 2.36 2.37 7.32
C VAL A 74 1.55 3.28 8.23
N ASN A 75 1.41 4.54 7.86
CA ASN A 75 0.72 5.56 8.65
C ASN A 75 -0.70 5.79 8.14
N VAL A 76 -0.88 5.70 6.82
CA VAL A 76 -2.16 5.94 6.15
C VAL A 76 -2.33 4.90 5.07
N LEU A 77 -3.56 4.38 4.96
CA LEU A 77 -4.03 3.57 3.85
C LEU A 77 -5.44 4.05 3.49
N ILE A 78 -5.62 4.53 2.26
CA ILE A 78 -6.91 4.96 1.74
C ILE A 78 -7.25 4.07 0.56
N VAL A 79 -8.46 3.49 0.59
CA VAL A 79 -9.00 2.68 -0.50
C VAL A 79 -10.14 3.46 -1.12
N ASN A 80 -9.91 4.03 -2.30
CA ASN A 80 -10.92 4.80 -3.01
C ASN A 80 -11.51 3.96 -4.14
N LYS A 81 -12.83 3.82 -4.22
CA LYS A 81 -13.47 3.15 -5.36
C LYS A 81 -13.58 4.12 -6.51
N ASN A 82 -13.03 3.74 -7.67
CA ASN A 82 -13.14 4.53 -8.88
C ASN A 82 -14.52 4.27 -9.48
N TYR A 83 -15.43 5.21 -9.28
CA TYR A 83 -16.67 5.27 -10.03
C TYR A 83 -16.37 5.93 -11.37
N PRO A 84 -16.53 5.24 -12.51
CA PRO A 84 -16.62 5.96 -13.77
C PRO A 84 -17.88 6.82 -13.67
N TYR A 85 -17.69 8.11 -13.42
CA TYR A 85 -18.77 9.07 -13.65
C TYR A 85 -19.06 9.02 -15.16
N LEU A 86 -20.30 8.65 -15.48
CA LEU A 86 -20.91 8.81 -16.80
C LEU A 86 -21.00 10.29 -17.15
#